data_AF-A0A9E4CQU8-F1
#
_entry.id   AF-A0A9E4CQU8-F1
#
_cell.length_a   1.000
_cell.length_b   1.000
_cell.length_c   1.000
_cell.angle_alpha   90.00
_cell.angle_beta   90.00
_cell.angle_gamma   90.00
#
_symmetry.space_group_name_H-M   'P 1'
#
loop_
_entity.id
_entity.type
_entity.pdbx_description
1 polymer ?
#
loop_
_entity_poly.entity_id
_entity_poly.type
_entity_poly.pdbx_seq_one_letter_code
_entity_poly.pdbx_strand_id
1 'polypeptide(L)'
;MTLAIFGQTLLLLTVLASAIGAFASLRGVRRIRRADHDRLATRPSADSATGDRGADLGIRALHVVLGASALSSLLVLLALTAKDFTLAYVEGRISRDLPLAYRLTAFWSGQEGSLLLWLTVLAGAGTLMVRSLRKAEVPAALLAGATGIVLLTSTFFAVLVAFIARPFAVVDQLQRDGAGMSPALQNYWMAIHPPTLYLGYVGVAIPFAIVAGALLARRQDDEWIGTARRWVIASWVFLTLGLLLGARWAYEEIGWGGYWA
;
A
#
# COMPACT_ATOMS: atom_id res chain seq x y z
N MET A 1 -6.31 -2.16 25.48
CA MET A 1 -5.20 -1.16 25.50
C MET A 1 -3.92 -1.66 24.85
N THR A 2 -3.41 -2.87 25.17
CA THR A 2 -2.14 -3.39 24.60
C THR A 2 -2.15 -3.54 23.07
N LEU A 3 -3.25 -4.03 22.48
CA LEU A 3 -3.38 -4.18 21.02
C LEU A 3 -3.36 -2.84 20.29
N ALA A 4 -4.08 -1.83 20.81
CA ALA A 4 -4.13 -0.50 20.23
C ALA A 4 -2.75 0.18 20.21
N ILE A 5 -2.02 0.13 21.33
CA ILE A 5 -0.67 0.68 21.45
C ILE A 5 0.28 -0.03 20.49
N PHE A 6 0.24 -1.37 20.43
CA PHE A 6 1.09 -2.14 19.55
C PHE A 6 0.79 -1.85 18.08
N GLY A 7 -0.49 -1.84 17.68
CA GLY A 7 -0.93 -1.49 16.34
C GLY A 7 -0.49 -0.09 15.92
N GLN A 8 -0.68 0.90 16.79
CA GLN A 8 -0.21 2.27 16.56
C GLN A 8 1.32 2.35 16.42
N THR A 9 2.06 1.59 17.21
CA THR A 9 3.53 1.55 17.15
C THR A 9 4.02 1.02 15.80
N LEU A 10 3.36 -0.01 15.26
CA LEU A 10 3.65 -0.52 13.91
C LEU A 10 3.39 0.52 12.83
N LEU A 11 2.33 1.33 12.96
CA LEU A 11 2.05 2.43 12.01
C LEU A 11 3.13 3.52 12.08
N LEU A 12 3.57 3.90 13.28
CA LEU A 12 4.66 4.86 13.45
C LEU A 12 5.99 4.32 12.89
N LEU A 13 6.29 3.04 13.12
CA LEU A 13 7.42 2.36 12.49
C LEU A 13 7.31 2.41 10.95
N THR A 14 6.11 2.22 10.41
CA THR A 14 5.86 2.28 8.96
C THR A 14 6.13 3.68 8.40
N VAL A 15 5.73 4.74 9.11
CA VAL A 15 6.04 6.13 8.75
C VAL A 15 7.55 6.37 8.73
N LEU A 16 8.26 5.99 9.80
CA LEU A 16 9.70 6.21 9.90
C LEU A 16 10.47 5.40 8.85
N ALA A 17 10.16 4.11 8.71
CA ALA A 17 10.81 3.22 7.74
C ALA A 17 10.60 3.72 6.30
N SER A 18 9.37 4.08 5.94
CA SER A 18 9.08 4.59 4.59
C SER A 18 9.81 5.90 4.31
N ALA A 19 9.82 6.86 5.24
CA ALA A 19 10.46 8.16 5.04
C ALA A 19 11.99 8.05 4.93
N ILE A 20 12.61 7.31 5.86
CA ILE A 20 14.07 7.08 5.85
C ILE A 20 14.47 6.29 4.59
N GLY A 21 13.69 5.26 4.24
CA GLY A 21 13.91 4.44 3.06
C GLY A 21 13.81 5.25 1.76
N ALA A 22 12.77 6.08 1.62
CA ALA A 22 12.59 6.96 0.47
C ALA A 22 13.79 7.90 0.29
N PHE A 23 14.19 8.55 1.38
CA PHE A 23 15.33 9.46 1.38
C PHE A 23 16.65 8.76 1.02
N ALA A 24 16.93 7.61 1.63
CA ALA A 24 18.14 6.82 1.35
C ALA A 24 18.19 6.35 -0.11
N SER A 25 17.06 5.86 -0.62
CA SER A 25 16.96 5.34 -1.99
C SER A 25 17.12 6.47 -3.03
N LEU A 26 16.43 7.59 -2.85
CA LEU A 26 16.52 8.74 -3.78
C LEU A 26 17.89 9.43 -3.74
N ARG A 27 18.55 9.51 -2.57
CA ARG A 27 19.95 9.95 -2.50
C ARG A 27 20.89 8.95 -3.16
N GLY A 28 20.61 7.65 -3.05
CA GLY A 28 21.32 6.56 -3.72
C GLY A 28 21.42 6.78 -5.23
N VAL A 29 20.31 7.14 -5.89
CA VAL A 29 20.29 7.43 -7.33
C VAL A 29 21.35 8.45 -7.74
N ARG A 30 21.45 9.57 -7.01
CA ARG A 30 22.41 10.64 -7.32
C ARG A 30 23.85 10.19 -7.16
N ARG A 31 24.13 9.34 -6.16
CA ARG A 31 25.47 8.80 -5.90
C ARG A 31 25.89 7.78 -6.96
N ILE A 32 25.02 6.83 -7.28
CA ILE A 32 25.27 5.83 -8.34
C ILE A 32 25.57 6.54 -9.66
N ARG A 33 24.76 7.53 -10.04
CA ARG A 33 24.96 8.28 -11.29
C ARG A 33 26.30 9.03 -11.33
N ARG A 34 26.74 9.61 -10.21
CA ARG A 34 28.06 10.28 -10.13
C ARG A 34 29.19 9.28 -10.26
N ALA A 35 29.10 8.14 -9.57
CA ALA A 35 30.10 7.09 -9.64
C ALA A 35 30.21 6.51 -11.08
N ASP A 36 29.10 6.31 -11.78
CA ASP A 36 29.12 5.84 -13.18
C ASP A 36 29.79 6.84 -14.12
N HIS A 37 29.52 8.14 -13.93
CA HIS A 37 30.20 9.20 -14.69
C HIS A 37 31.72 9.22 -14.42
N ASP A 38 32.14 9.11 -13.16
CA ASP A 38 33.55 9.13 -12.78
C ASP A 38 34.32 7.89 -13.28
N ARG A 39 33.66 6.73 -13.31
CA ARG A 39 34.20 5.48 -13.88
C ARG A 39 34.50 5.61 -15.36
N LEU A 40 33.55 6.16 -16.13
CA LEU A 40 33.74 6.43 -17.56
C LEU A 40 34.85 7.47 -17.81
N ALA A 41 35.08 8.36 -16.85
CA ALA A 41 36.16 9.35 -16.88
C ALA A 41 37.52 8.86 -16.33
N THR A 42 37.72 7.54 -16.12
CA THR A 42 38.97 6.89 -15.68
C THR A 42 39.50 7.25 -14.28
N ARG A 43 38.65 7.74 -13.37
CA ARG A 43 39.01 7.92 -11.96
C ARG A 43 38.39 6.82 -11.09
N PRO A 44 39.18 5.96 -10.42
CA PRO A 44 38.62 5.00 -9.48
C PRO A 44 38.12 5.77 -8.25
N SER A 45 36.81 5.97 -8.13
CA SER A 45 36.19 6.61 -6.98
C SER A 45 35.71 5.56 -5.97
N ALA A 46 36.00 5.78 -4.69
CA ALA A 46 35.51 4.96 -3.57
C ALA A 46 33.96 5.03 -3.40
N ASP A 47 33.28 5.83 -4.21
CA ASP A 47 31.89 6.24 -4.04
C ASP A 47 30.87 5.25 -4.64
N SER A 48 31.33 4.24 -5.40
CA SER A 48 30.43 3.24 -6.00
C SER A 48 29.83 2.28 -4.97
N ALA A 49 30.61 1.90 -3.95
CA ALA A 49 30.14 0.99 -2.89
C ALA A 49 29.09 1.66 -1.96
N THR A 50 29.11 2.99 -1.86
CA THR A 50 28.16 3.80 -1.06
C THR A 50 26.85 4.08 -1.80
N GLY A 51 26.84 4.02 -3.14
CA GLY A 51 25.64 4.14 -3.97
C GLY A 51 24.69 2.95 -3.82
N ASP A 52 25.23 1.73 -3.96
CA ASP A 52 24.45 0.48 -3.84
C ASP A 52 23.80 0.32 -2.45
N ARG A 53 24.47 0.81 -1.39
CA ARG A 53 23.91 0.83 -0.03
C ARG A 53 22.59 1.60 0.06
N GLY A 54 22.41 2.68 -0.71
CA GLY A 54 21.17 3.46 -0.71
C GLY A 54 19.98 2.70 -1.31
N ALA A 55 20.23 1.96 -2.40
CA ALA A 55 19.23 1.09 -3.03
C ALA A 55 18.81 -0.03 -2.07
N ASP A 56 19.78 -0.71 -1.47
CA ASP A 56 19.53 -1.82 -0.54
C ASP A 56 18.82 -1.37 0.75
N LEU A 57 19.17 -0.21 1.31
CA LEU A 57 18.47 0.37 2.45
C LEU A 57 17.00 0.67 2.11
N GLY A 58 16.73 1.21 0.92
CA GLY A 58 15.37 1.42 0.44
C GLY A 58 14.58 0.11 0.36
N ILE A 59 15.17 -0.93 -0.22
CA ILE A 59 14.52 -2.24 -0.35
C ILE A 59 14.25 -2.87 1.03
N ARG A 60 15.18 -2.77 1.98
CA ARG A 60 14.98 -3.25 3.36
C ARG A 60 13.86 -2.47 4.05
N ALA A 61 13.84 -1.15 3.92
CA ALA A 61 12.77 -0.31 4.44
C ALA A 61 11.40 -0.69 3.85
N LEU A 62 11.33 -1.00 2.55
CA LEU A 62 10.12 -1.45 1.89
C LEU A 62 9.58 -2.77 2.49
N HIS A 63 10.47 -3.73 2.80
CA HIS A 63 10.06 -4.96 3.49
C HIS A 63 9.58 -4.71 4.92
N VAL A 64 10.20 -3.76 5.64
CA VAL A 64 9.72 -3.35 6.97
C VAL A 64 8.33 -2.71 6.87
N VAL A 65 8.11 -1.83 5.89
CA VAL A 65 6.80 -1.20 5.62
C VAL A 65 5.74 -2.26 5.29
N LEU A 66 6.07 -3.25 4.44
CA LEU A 66 5.18 -4.36 4.14
C LEU A 66 4.85 -5.18 5.39
N GLY A 67 5.86 -5.62 6.14
CA GLY A 67 5.67 -6.43 7.33
C GLY A 67 4.87 -5.72 8.42
N ALA A 68 5.21 -4.47 8.71
CA ALA A 68 4.53 -3.67 9.73
C ALA A 68 3.07 -3.35 9.33
N SER A 69 2.83 -2.90 8.10
CA SER A 69 1.46 -2.60 7.64
C SER A 69 0.59 -3.86 7.49
N ALA A 70 1.17 -4.99 7.05
CA ALA A 70 0.45 -6.26 6.99
C ALA A 70 0.09 -6.78 8.39
N LEU A 71 1.00 -6.65 9.36
CA LEU A 71 0.72 -7.00 10.75
C LEU A 71 -0.34 -6.06 11.36
N SER A 72 -0.27 -4.75 11.12
CA SER A 72 -1.33 -3.82 11.50
C SER A 72 -2.68 -4.21 10.87
N SER A 73 -2.69 -4.58 9.58
CA SER A 73 -3.91 -5.04 8.89
C SER A 73 -4.49 -6.28 9.55
N LEU A 74 -3.64 -7.26 9.89
CA LEU A 74 -4.04 -8.46 10.60
C LEU A 74 -4.62 -8.13 11.98
N LEU A 75 -4.02 -7.21 12.74
CA LEU A 75 -4.54 -6.79 14.04
C LEU A 75 -5.93 -6.14 13.94
N VAL A 76 -6.17 -5.30 12.92
CA VAL A 76 -7.48 -4.71 12.68
C VAL A 76 -8.50 -5.79 12.30
N LEU A 77 -8.14 -6.74 11.43
CA LEU A 77 -8.99 -7.88 11.09
C LEU A 77 -9.33 -8.74 12.31
N LEU A 78 -8.35 -9.01 13.17
CA LEU A 78 -8.56 -9.73 14.42
C LEU A 78 -9.51 -8.95 15.36
N ALA A 79 -9.34 -7.64 15.48
CA ALA A 79 -10.25 -6.80 16.28
C ALA A 79 -11.68 -6.78 15.73
N LEU A 80 -11.86 -6.68 14.41
CA LEU A 80 -13.17 -6.75 13.75
C LEU A 80 -13.83 -8.12 13.94
N THR A 81 -13.09 -9.21 13.76
CA THR A 81 -13.63 -10.57 13.91
C THR A 81 -13.99 -10.90 15.36
N ALA A 82 -13.17 -10.44 16.31
CA ALA A 82 -13.36 -10.59 17.75
C ALA A 82 -14.40 -9.62 18.35
N LYS A 83 -14.89 -8.64 17.57
CA LYS A 83 -15.83 -7.59 18.02
C LYS A 83 -15.27 -6.76 19.17
N ASP A 84 -13.99 -6.37 19.05
CA ASP A 84 -13.33 -5.51 20.04
C ASP A 84 -13.82 -4.06 19.96
N PHE A 85 -14.96 -3.78 20.57
CA PHE A 85 -15.59 -2.45 20.65
C PHE A 85 -14.78 -1.43 21.47
N THR A 86 -13.60 -1.79 22.00
CA THR A 86 -12.70 -0.79 22.58
C THR A 86 -12.05 0.09 21.52
N LEU A 87 -11.99 -0.39 20.26
CA LEU A 87 -11.53 0.41 19.13
C LEU A 87 -12.70 1.15 18.49
N ALA A 88 -12.56 2.47 18.34
CA ALA A 88 -13.57 3.33 17.71
C ALA A 88 -13.90 2.87 16.29
N TYR A 89 -12.91 2.35 15.56
CA TYR A 89 -13.13 1.81 14.22
C TYR A 89 -14.02 0.56 14.23
N VAL A 90 -13.88 -0.32 15.22
CA VAL A 90 -14.70 -1.53 15.31
C VAL A 90 -16.11 -1.17 15.77
N GLU A 91 -16.22 -0.35 16.81
CA GLU A 91 -17.49 0.17 17.32
C GLU A 91 -18.31 0.86 16.23
N GLY A 92 -17.70 1.71 15.40
CA GLY A 92 -18.40 2.46 14.35
C GLY A 92 -18.74 1.66 13.08
N ARG A 93 -18.33 0.39 12.95
CA ARG A 93 -18.44 -0.36 11.68
C ARG A 93 -19.15 -1.69 11.77
N ILE A 94 -19.21 -2.31 12.94
CA ILE A 94 -19.82 -3.62 13.10
C ILE A 94 -20.74 -3.66 14.32
N SER A 95 -21.68 -4.59 14.32
CA SER A 95 -22.58 -4.88 15.44
C SER A 95 -22.40 -6.34 15.88
N ARG A 96 -22.94 -6.71 17.04
CA ARG A 96 -22.83 -8.06 17.61
C ARG A 96 -23.49 -9.12 16.74
N ASP A 97 -24.57 -8.79 16.08
CA ASP A 97 -25.34 -9.68 15.20
C ASP A 97 -24.77 -9.75 13.78
N LEU A 98 -23.83 -8.87 13.40
CA LEU A 98 -23.27 -8.82 12.05
C LEU A 98 -22.56 -10.15 11.69
N PRO A 99 -22.94 -10.81 10.59
CA PRO A 99 -22.30 -12.03 10.11
C PRO A 99 -20.79 -11.88 9.89
N LEU A 100 -20.03 -12.97 10.08
CA LEU A 100 -18.57 -12.95 10.00
C LEU A 100 -18.06 -12.42 8.64
N ALA A 101 -18.71 -12.79 7.54
CA ALA A 101 -18.34 -12.32 6.21
C ALA A 101 -18.29 -10.79 6.15
N TYR A 102 -19.29 -10.11 6.71
CA TYR A 102 -19.37 -8.65 6.72
C TYR A 102 -18.49 -8.00 7.78
N ARG A 103 -18.16 -8.72 8.86
CA ARG A 103 -17.10 -8.27 9.79
C ARG A 103 -15.72 -8.25 9.12
N LEU A 104 -15.44 -9.18 8.20
CA LEU A 104 -14.20 -9.16 7.43
C LEU A 104 -14.20 -8.03 6.40
N THR A 105 -15.31 -7.84 5.68
CA THR A 105 -15.40 -6.77 4.66
C THR A 105 -15.38 -5.37 5.27
N ALA A 106 -15.74 -5.24 6.56
CA ALA A 106 -15.57 -4.00 7.31
C ALA A 106 -14.13 -3.47 7.29
N PHE A 107 -13.14 -4.33 7.01
CA PHE A 107 -11.75 -3.90 6.84
C PHE A 107 -11.55 -2.94 5.65
N TRP A 108 -12.33 -3.06 4.58
CA TRP A 108 -12.24 -2.17 3.40
C TRP A 108 -13.53 -1.40 3.13
N SER A 109 -14.45 -1.37 4.09
CA SER A 109 -15.69 -0.59 3.97
C SER A 109 -15.56 0.81 4.57
N GLY A 110 -14.59 1.03 5.46
CA GLY A 110 -14.28 2.31 6.10
C GLY A 110 -12.97 2.90 5.61
N GLN A 111 -12.77 4.20 5.84
CA GLN A 111 -11.57 4.92 5.42
C GLN A 111 -10.29 4.38 6.09
N GLU A 112 -10.39 4.04 7.37
CA GLU A 112 -9.28 3.64 8.23
C GLU A 112 -8.64 2.33 7.78
N GLY A 113 -9.46 1.30 7.58
CA GLY A 113 -9.00 0.03 7.06
C GLY A 113 -8.67 0.08 5.56
N SER A 114 -9.40 0.86 4.76
CA SER A 114 -9.11 0.99 3.32
C SER A 114 -7.77 1.67 3.03
N LEU A 115 -7.40 2.72 3.78
CA LEU A 115 -6.09 3.34 3.64
C LEU A 115 -4.96 2.42 4.11
N LEU A 116 -5.22 1.60 5.14
CA LEU A 116 -4.27 0.59 5.59
C LEU A 116 -4.09 -0.53 4.56
N LEU A 117 -5.18 -1.01 3.96
CA LEU A 117 -5.16 -1.94 2.83
C LEU A 117 -4.36 -1.35 1.65
N TRP A 118 -4.60 -0.07 1.31
CA TRP A 118 -3.85 0.63 0.25
C TRP A 118 -2.34 0.60 0.50
N LEU A 119 -1.93 0.95 1.72
CA LEU A 119 -0.53 0.94 2.13
C LEU A 119 0.10 -0.46 2.04
N THR A 120 -0.60 -1.49 2.51
CA THR A 120 -0.11 -2.87 2.47
C THR A 120 -0.01 -3.41 1.04
N VAL A 121 -1.01 -3.15 0.20
CA VAL A 121 -0.98 -3.53 -1.22
C VAL A 121 0.15 -2.78 -1.94
N LEU A 122 0.35 -1.50 -1.67
CA LEU A 122 1.41 -0.69 -2.29
C LEU A 122 2.79 -1.23 -1.93
N ALA A 123 3.01 -1.56 -0.65
CA ALA A 123 4.26 -2.14 -0.18
C ALA A 123 4.52 -3.51 -0.81
N GLY A 124 3.48 -4.37 -0.90
CA GLY A 124 3.56 -5.68 -1.54
C GLY A 124 3.85 -5.59 -3.03
N ALA A 125 3.13 -4.73 -3.74
CA ALA A 125 3.35 -4.43 -5.16
C ALA A 125 4.75 -3.86 -5.39
N GLY A 126 5.23 -2.98 -4.51
CA GLY A 126 6.61 -2.47 -4.51
C GLY A 126 7.65 -3.57 -4.37
N THR A 127 7.45 -4.51 -3.43
CA THR A 127 8.36 -5.67 -3.26
C THR A 127 8.38 -6.54 -4.52
N LEU A 128 7.22 -6.79 -5.15
CA LEU A 128 7.14 -7.53 -6.41
C LEU A 128 7.77 -6.76 -7.58
N MET A 129 7.63 -5.44 -7.62
CA MET A 129 8.30 -4.56 -8.57
C MET A 129 9.82 -4.72 -8.46
N VAL A 130 10.38 -4.63 -7.25
CA VAL A 130 11.82 -4.83 -7.00
C VAL A 130 12.30 -6.17 -7.53
N ARG A 131 11.54 -7.25 -7.28
CA ARG A 131 11.87 -8.59 -7.83
C ARG A 131 11.83 -8.61 -9.36
N SER A 132 10.80 -8.01 -9.96
CA SER A 132 10.63 -7.96 -11.41
C SER A 132 11.75 -7.18 -12.09
N LEU A 133 12.12 -6.03 -11.52
CA LEU A 133 13.20 -5.19 -12.00
C LEU A 133 14.57 -5.85 -11.85
N ARG A 134 14.86 -6.53 -10.72
CA ARG A 134 16.09 -7.31 -10.55
C ARG A 134 16.19 -8.45 -11.56
N LYS A 135 15.07 -9.15 -11.84
CA LYS A 135 15.03 -10.22 -12.84
C LYS A 135 15.27 -9.70 -14.26
N ALA A 136 14.86 -8.47 -14.55
CA ALA A 136 15.14 -7.80 -15.82
C ALA A 136 16.53 -7.12 -15.84
N GLU A 137 17.37 -7.37 -14.82
CA GLU A 137 18.74 -6.85 -14.71
C GLU A 137 18.84 -5.33 -14.85
N VAL A 138 17.79 -4.60 -14.44
CA VAL A 138 17.78 -3.15 -14.60
C VAL A 138 18.87 -2.50 -13.74
N PRO A 139 19.44 -1.37 -14.19
CA PRO A 139 20.49 -0.68 -13.46
C PRO A 139 20.08 -0.24 -12.05
N ALA A 140 21.04 -0.29 -11.12
CA ALA A 140 20.83 0.01 -9.71
C ALA A 140 20.23 1.41 -9.47
N ALA A 141 20.59 2.41 -10.28
CA ALA A 141 20.04 3.77 -10.18
C ALA A 141 18.53 3.81 -10.47
N LEU A 142 18.05 3.06 -11.46
CA LEU A 142 16.62 2.96 -11.79
C LEU A 142 15.88 2.23 -10.67
N LEU A 143 16.43 1.09 -10.22
CA LEU A 143 15.86 0.32 -9.11
C LEU A 143 15.72 1.17 -7.83
N ALA A 144 16.75 1.94 -7.49
CA ALA A 144 16.73 2.88 -6.36
C ALA A 144 15.70 4.00 -6.57
N GLY A 145 15.63 4.57 -7.78
CA GLY A 145 14.65 5.60 -8.10
C GLY A 145 13.21 5.11 -7.92
N ALA A 146 12.89 3.95 -8.53
CA ALA A 146 11.55 3.36 -8.45
C ALA A 146 11.20 2.96 -7.01
N THR A 147 12.12 2.34 -6.27
CA THR A 147 11.94 2.00 -4.85
C THR A 147 11.70 3.25 -4.00
N GLY A 148 12.47 4.32 -4.24
CA GLY A 148 12.32 5.59 -3.55
C GLY A 148 10.96 6.25 -3.79
N ILE A 149 10.45 6.19 -5.02
CA ILE A 149 9.11 6.72 -5.35
C ILE A 149 8.01 5.91 -4.66
N VAL A 150 8.07 4.57 -4.68
CA VAL A 150 7.11 3.74 -3.94
C VAL A 150 7.15 4.08 -2.44
N LEU A 151 8.33 4.21 -1.85
CA LEU A 151 8.47 4.53 -0.43
C LEU A 151 7.96 5.93 -0.10
N LEU A 152 8.17 6.92 -0.98
CA LEU A 152 7.64 8.27 -0.82
C LEU A 152 6.11 8.26 -0.81
N THR A 153 5.49 7.53 -1.74
CA THR A 153 4.04 7.32 -1.76
C THR A 153 3.56 6.56 -0.53
N SER A 154 4.30 5.53 -0.09
CA SER A 154 4.00 4.81 1.15
C SER A 154 4.09 5.71 2.38
N THR A 155 5.02 6.68 2.43
CA THR A 155 5.08 7.67 3.53
C THR A 155 3.81 8.50 3.60
N PHE A 156 3.30 8.96 2.47
CA PHE A 156 2.04 9.69 2.42
C PHE A 156 0.89 8.87 3.03
N PHE A 157 0.66 7.64 2.56
CA PHE A 157 -0.40 6.79 3.09
C PHE A 157 -0.16 6.38 4.56
N ALA A 158 1.09 6.11 4.94
CA ALA A 158 1.44 5.78 6.32
C ALA A 158 1.11 6.94 7.27
N VAL A 159 1.37 8.20 6.87
CA VAL A 159 1.00 9.39 7.64
C VAL A 159 -0.52 9.51 7.76
N LEU A 160 -1.25 9.33 6.67
CA LEU A 160 -2.72 9.36 6.71
C LEU A 160 -3.27 8.31 7.68
N VAL A 161 -2.80 7.07 7.63
CA VAL A 161 -3.30 5.99 8.49
C VAL A 161 -2.88 6.19 9.94
N ALA A 162 -1.62 6.59 10.20
CA ALA A 162 -1.09 6.73 11.55
C ALA A 162 -1.69 7.91 12.33
N PHE A 163 -1.99 9.02 11.66
CA PHE A 163 -2.34 10.27 12.34
C PHE A 163 -3.74 10.78 12.01
N ILE A 164 -4.30 10.48 10.84
CA ILE A 164 -5.59 11.02 10.41
C ILE A 164 -6.68 9.96 10.58
N ALA A 165 -6.54 8.81 9.92
CA ALA A 165 -7.56 7.76 9.93
C ALA A 165 -7.58 6.97 11.26
N ARG A 166 -6.41 6.69 11.85
CA ARG A 166 -6.26 6.15 13.21
C ARG A 166 -7.11 4.89 13.49
N PRO A 167 -6.88 3.76 12.80
CA PRO A 167 -7.65 2.51 13.00
C PRO A 167 -7.55 1.93 14.41
N PHE A 168 -6.54 2.34 15.20
CA PHE A 168 -6.32 1.91 16.58
C PHE A 168 -6.76 2.96 17.63
N ALA A 169 -7.56 3.97 17.23
CA ALA A 169 -8.15 4.90 18.19
C ALA A 169 -9.06 4.15 19.16
N VAL A 170 -8.93 4.48 20.45
CA VAL A 170 -9.73 3.88 21.54
C VAL A 170 -10.89 4.81 21.86
N VAL A 171 -12.05 4.23 22.16
CA VAL A 171 -13.26 4.97 22.56
C VAL A 171 -13.12 5.53 23.97
N ASP A 172 -13.72 6.70 24.22
CA ASP A 172 -13.77 7.28 25.57
C ASP A 172 -14.79 6.55 26.48
N GLN A 173 -15.86 6.03 25.88
CA GLN A 173 -16.90 5.27 26.57
C GLN A 173 -17.20 3.98 25.80
N LEU A 174 -17.04 2.84 26.48
CA LEU A 174 -17.30 1.54 25.88
C LEU A 174 -18.80 1.30 25.71
N GLN A 175 -19.25 1.16 24.48
CA GLN A 175 -20.61 0.75 24.16
C GLN A 175 -20.79 -0.77 24.28
N ARG A 176 -22.01 -1.20 24.61
CA ARG A 176 -22.35 -2.62 24.66
C ARG A 176 -22.37 -3.24 23.27
N ASP A 177 -22.79 -2.49 22.26
CA ASP A 177 -22.84 -2.91 20.86
C ASP A 177 -22.31 -1.77 19.98
N GLY A 178 -21.88 -2.11 18.77
CA GLY A 178 -21.44 -1.13 17.78
C GLY A 178 -22.55 -0.68 16.84
N ALA A 179 -22.27 0.36 16.06
CA ALA A 179 -23.23 1.04 15.19
C ALA A 179 -23.75 0.15 14.04
N GLY A 180 -23.05 -0.96 13.76
CA GLY A 180 -23.38 -1.85 12.66
C GLY A 180 -22.87 -1.35 11.31
N MET A 181 -22.93 -2.24 10.33
CA MET A 181 -22.60 -1.94 8.94
C MET A 181 -23.87 -1.50 8.22
N SER A 182 -23.82 -0.44 7.42
CA SER A 182 -24.98 -0.02 6.61
C SER A 182 -25.47 -1.19 5.73
N PRO A 183 -26.79 -1.39 5.59
CA PRO A 183 -27.35 -2.52 4.84
C PRO A 183 -26.77 -2.68 3.43
N ALA A 184 -26.55 -1.57 2.72
CA ALA A 184 -25.97 -1.53 1.38
C ALA A 184 -24.59 -2.16 1.24
N LEU A 185 -23.84 -2.21 2.34
CA LEU A 185 -22.49 -2.79 2.37
C LEU A 185 -22.52 -4.29 2.65
N GLN A 186 -23.67 -4.82 3.07
CA GLN A 186 -23.90 -6.24 3.34
C GLN A 186 -24.33 -6.98 2.07
N ASN A 187 -23.54 -6.82 1.00
CA ASN A 187 -23.79 -7.41 -0.32
C ASN A 187 -22.55 -8.17 -0.83
N TYR A 188 -22.76 -9.28 -1.55
CA TYR A 188 -21.69 -10.11 -2.08
C TYR A 188 -20.74 -9.35 -3.02
N TRP A 189 -21.27 -8.54 -3.93
CA TRP A 189 -20.48 -7.74 -4.86
C TRP A 189 -19.70 -6.66 -4.12
N MET A 190 -20.30 -6.01 -3.11
CA MET A 190 -19.59 -5.09 -2.21
C MET A 190 -18.43 -5.75 -1.46
N ALA A 191 -18.55 -7.04 -1.15
CA ALA A 191 -17.46 -7.77 -0.50
C ALA A 191 -16.22 -7.90 -1.42
N ILE A 192 -16.41 -8.11 -2.72
CA ILE A 192 -15.31 -8.49 -3.63
C ILE A 192 -14.85 -7.38 -4.58
N HIS A 193 -15.70 -6.40 -4.89
CA HIS A 193 -15.31 -5.32 -5.81
C HIS A 193 -14.28 -4.35 -5.22
N PRO A 194 -14.31 -3.94 -3.93
CA PRO A 194 -13.33 -2.98 -3.42
C PRO A 194 -11.91 -3.56 -3.42
N PRO A 195 -11.64 -4.79 -2.94
CA PRO A 195 -10.29 -5.36 -3.00
C PRO A 195 -9.76 -5.46 -4.44
N THR A 196 -10.58 -5.87 -5.41
CA THR A 196 -10.17 -5.93 -6.82
C THR A 196 -9.89 -4.54 -7.39
N LEU A 197 -10.71 -3.55 -7.06
CA LEU A 197 -10.51 -2.16 -7.46
C LEU A 197 -9.24 -1.55 -6.83
N TYR A 198 -8.97 -1.83 -5.55
CA TYR A 198 -7.76 -1.38 -4.86
C TYR A 198 -6.49 -2.00 -5.46
N LEU A 199 -6.50 -3.30 -5.80
CA LEU A 199 -5.38 -3.93 -6.51
C LEU A 199 -5.10 -3.22 -7.85
N GLY A 200 -6.15 -2.79 -8.54
CA GLY A 200 -6.07 -2.00 -9.76
C GLY A 200 -5.46 -0.61 -9.53
N TYR A 201 -6.09 0.21 -8.68
CA TYR A 201 -5.65 1.60 -8.42
C TYR A 201 -4.23 1.67 -7.86
N VAL A 202 -3.93 0.86 -6.84
CA VAL A 202 -2.60 0.81 -6.23
C VAL A 202 -1.58 0.28 -7.23
N GLY A 203 -1.97 -0.68 -8.07
CA GLY A 203 -1.12 -1.24 -9.11
C GLY A 203 -0.60 -0.18 -10.09
N VAL A 204 -1.39 0.84 -10.43
CA VAL A 204 -0.98 1.94 -11.33
C VAL A 204 0.16 2.78 -10.74
N ALA A 205 0.36 2.79 -9.42
CA ALA A 205 1.51 3.46 -8.80
C ALA A 205 2.85 2.82 -9.20
N ILE A 206 2.86 1.53 -9.54
CA ILE A 206 4.08 0.80 -9.91
C ILE A 206 4.67 1.25 -11.26
N PRO A 207 3.94 1.26 -12.39
CA PRO A 207 4.49 1.78 -13.64
C PRO A 207 4.88 3.26 -13.53
N PHE A 208 4.14 4.07 -12.76
CA PHE A 208 4.56 5.43 -12.44
C PHE A 208 5.92 5.47 -11.75
N ALA A 209 6.12 4.64 -10.71
CA ALA A 209 7.38 4.57 -9.99
C ALA A 209 8.55 4.11 -10.90
N ILE A 210 8.32 3.13 -11.79
CA ILE A 210 9.33 2.66 -12.73
C ILE A 210 9.74 3.79 -13.68
N VAL A 211 8.77 4.50 -14.30
CA VAL A 211 9.04 5.61 -15.22
C VAL A 211 9.76 6.75 -14.51
N ALA A 212 9.27 7.17 -13.33
CA ALA A 212 9.90 8.20 -12.54
C ALA A 212 11.33 7.80 -12.13
N GLY A 213 11.54 6.53 -11.77
CA GLY A 213 12.86 5.97 -11.49
C GLY A 213 13.81 6.03 -12.68
N ALA A 214 13.33 5.70 -13.89
CA ALA A 214 14.10 5.78 -15.12
C ALA A 214 14.51 7.24 -15.45
N LEU A 215 13.58 8.18 -15.28
CA LEU A 215 13.85 9.62 -15.45
C LEU A 215 14.89 10.14 -14.44
N LEU A 216 14.77 9.76 -13.16
CA LEU A 216 15.74 10.11 -12.13
C LEU A 216 17.14 9.53 -12.42
N ALA A 217 17.17 8.31 -12.95
CA ALA A 217 18.39 7.63 -13.40
C ALA A 217 18.94 8.17 -14.73
N ARG A 218 18.20 9.05 -15.44
CA ARG A 218 18.52 9.59 -16.77
C ARG A 218 18.75 8.50 -17.82
N ARG A 219 17.94 7.45 -17.80
CA ARG A 219 18.03 6.35 -18.76
C ARG A 219 17.14 6.59 -19.98
N GLN A 220 17.63 6.12 -21.13
CA GLN A 220 16.97 6.20 -22.44
C GLN A 220 16.83 4.83 -23.11
N ASP A 221 17.18 3.75 -22.40
CA ASP A 221 17.06 2.37 -22.88
C ASP A 221 15.65 1.81 -22.66
N ASP A 222 15.33 0.74 -23.38
CA ASP A 222 13.97 0.17 -23.42
C ASP A 222 13.79 -1.04 -22.48
N GLU A 223 14.85 -1.51 -21.82
CA GLU A 223 14.86 -2.75 -21.02
C GLU A 223 13.80 -2.76 -19.89
N TRP A 224 13.53 -1.59 -19.29
CA TRP A 224 12.55 -1.43 -18.22
C TRP A 224 11.11 -1.30 -18.74
N ILE A 225 10.90 -0.95 -20.01
CA ILE A 225 9.56 -0.73 -20.62
C ILE A 225 8.76 -2.03 -20.61
N GLY A 226 9.39 -3.16 -20.93
CA GLY A 226 8.75 -4.47 -20.89
C GLY A 226 8.20 -4.82 -19.50
N THR A 227 8.95 -4.46 -18.45
CA THR A 227 8.50 -4.66 -17.05
C THR A 227 7.36 -3.70 -16.72
N ALA A 228 7.47 -2.42 -17.05
CA ALA A 228 6.40 -1.44 -16.81
C ALA A 228 5.09 -1.84 -17.50
N ARG A 229 5.16 -2.31 -18.76
CA ARG A 229 3.99 -2.77 -19.52
C ARG A 229 3.24 -3.92 -18.84
N ARG A 230 3.96 -4.90 -18.28
CA ARG A 230 3.33 -6.02 -17.55
C ARG A 230 2.54 -5.51 -16.34
N TRP A 231 3.08 -4.54 -15.62
CA TRP A 231 2.40 -3.90 -14.50
C TRP A 231 1.17 -3.10 -14.95
N VAL A 232 1.28 -2.31 -16.03
CA VAL A 232 0.13 -1.60 -16.62
C VAL A 232 -1.01 -2.57 -16.96
N ILE A 233 -0.71 -3.67 -17.65
CA ILE A 233 -1.73 -4.67 -18.02
C ILE A 233 -2.36 -5.30 -16.78
N ALA A 234 -1.55 -5.70 -15.79
CA ALA A 234 -2.05 -6.29 -14.55
C ALA A 234 -2.99 -5.32 -13.82
N SER A 235 -2.59 -4.06 -13.66
CA SER A 235 -3.42 -3.02 -13.03
C SER A 235 -4.71 -2.77 -13.82
N TRP A 236 -4.62 -2.73 -15.15
CA TRP A 236 -5.78 -2.53 -16.02
C TRP A 236 -6.79 -3.68 -15.91
N VAL A 237 -6.34 -4.94 -15.84
CA VAL A 237 -7.23 -6.09 -15.63
C VAL A 237 -7.96 -5.98 -14.29
N PHE A 238 -7.24 -5.68 -13.20
CA PHE A 238 -7.88 -5.51 -11.89
C PHE A 238 -8.84 -4.33 -11.83
N LEU A 239 -8.50 -3.18 -12.44
CA LEU A 239 -9.41 -2.04 -12.56
C LEU A 239 -10.67 -2.41 -13.33
N THR A 240 -10.53 -3.10 -14.46
CA THR A 240 -11.66 -3.53 -15.28
C THR A 240 -12.57 -4.46 -14.49
N LEU A 241 -12.02 -5.46 -13.81
CA LEU A 241 -12.79 -6.36 -12.95
C LEU A 241 -13.47 -5.61 -11.80
N GLY A 242 -12.74 -4.72 -11.11
CA GLY A 242 -13.29 -3.92 -10.02
C GLY A 242 -14.46 -3.03 -10.46
N LEU A 243 -14.36 -2.41 -11.64
CA LEU A 243 -15.43 -1.59 -12.23
C LEU A 243 -16.65 -2.44 -12.62
N LEU A 244 -16.45 -3.62 -13.21
CA LEU A 244 -17.56 -4.52 -13.56
C LEU A 244 -18.30 -5.05 -12.31
N LEU A 245 -17.55 -5.45 -11.28
CA LEU A 245 -18.12 -5.92 -10.03
C LEU A 245 -18.83 -4.77 -9.28
N GLY A 246 -18.26 -3.56 -9.29
CA GLY A 246 -18.90 -2.37 -8.71
C GLY A 246 -20.16 -1.95 -9.46
N ALA A 247 -20.17 -2.05 -10.80
CA ALA A 247 -21.37 -1.81 -11.60
C ALA A 247 -22.48 -2.82 -11.27
N ARG A 248 -22.13 -4.09 -11.05
CA ARG A 248 -23.10 -5.11 -10.62
C ARG A 248 -23.68 -4.80 -9.24
N TRP A 249 -22.85 -4.39 -8.28
CA TRP A 249 -23.33 -3.93 -6.97
C TRP A 249 -24.29 -2.74 -7.10
N ALA A 250 -23.90 -1.69 -7.83
CA ALA A 250 -24.73 -0.50 -8.02
C ALA A 250 -26.08 -0.83 -8.67
N TYR A 251 -26.10 -1.78 -9.62
CA TYR A 251 -27.34 -2.27 -10.21
C TYR A 251 -28.27 -2.93 -9.19
N GLU A 252 -27.74 -3.72 -8.26
CA GLU A 252 -28.56 -4.39 -7.23
C GLU A 252 -29.02 -3.46 -6.12
N GLU A 253 -28.22 -2.46 -5.77
CA GLU A 253 -28.42 -1.65 -4.57
C GLU A 253 -29.14 -0.31 -4.86
N ILE A 254 -28.81 0.30 -6.01
CA ILE A 254 -29.31 1.62 -6.43
C ILE A 254 -30.29 1.49 -7.60
N GLY A 255 -30.19 0.42 -8.40
CA GLY A 255 -31.09 0.15 -9.52
C GLY A 255 -32.34 -0.64 -9.12
N TRP A 256 -33.44 -0.41 -9.86
CA TRP A 256 -34.65 -1.24 -10.02
C TRP A 256 -34.93 -2.27 -8.90
N GLY A 257 -35.33 -1.79 -7.72
CA GLY A 257 -35.78 -2.63 -6.60
C GLY A 257 -34.72 -2.93 -5.52
N GLY A 258 -33.54 -2.31 -5.60
CA GLY A 258 -32.55 -2.28 -4.52
C GLY A 258 -33.01 -1.49 -3.29
N TYR A 259 -32.26 -1.55 -2.19
CA TYR A 259 -32.60 -0.86 -0.94
C TYR A 259 -32.82 0.66 -1.12
N TRP A 260 -32.16 1.28 -2.12
CA TRP A 260 -32.25 2.72 -2.40
C TRP A 260 -33.00 3.08 -3.69
N ALA A 261 -33.59 2.11 -4.39
CA ALA A 261 -34.29 2.33 -5.65
C ALA A 261 -35.72 2.87 -5.49
#